data_AF-A0AA39WZP4-F1
#
_entry.id   AF-A0AA39WZP4-F1
#
_cell.length_a   1.000
_cell.length_b   1.000
_cell.length_c   1.000
_cell.angle_alpha   90.00
_cell.angle_beta   90.00
_cell.angle_gamma   90.00
#
_symmetry.space_group_name_H-M   'P 1'
#
loop_
_entity.id
_entity.type
_entity.pdbx_description
1 polymer ?
#
loop_
_entity_poly.entity_id
_entity_poly.type
_entity_poly.pdbx_seq_one_letter_code
_entity_poly.pdbx_strand_id
1 'polypeptide(L)'
;MRFALLLFTLPAAMAMASSEPVDHPVDHAIEAREILEGRNILEGRACKYNGCKCDTTRNRKPQGQFCGGCRWSDGAYVITKKRDKTHVYECNKDGKCCDYGYAKDCGNNGRCGG
;
A
#
# COMPACT_ATOMS: atom_id res chain seq x y z
N MET A 1 -3.35 21.17 -59.13
CA MET A 1 -1.91 20.88 -58.94
C MET A 1 -1.81 20.10 -57.63
N ARG A 2 -1.92 18.75 -57.60
CA ARG A 2 -0.88 17.71 -57.78
C ARG A 2 0.44 18.00 -57.06
N PHE A 3 0.94 16.95 -56.37
CA PHE A 3 2.25 16.70 -55.72
C PHE A 3 2.25 16.77 -54.19
N ALA A 4 2.70 15.77 -53.42
CA ALA A 4 2.95 14.35 -53.67
C ALA A 4 3.01 13.65 -52.30
N LEU A 5 2.46 12.44 -52.21
CA LEU A 5 2.77 11.46 -51.17
C LEU A 5 4.27 11.12 -51.25
N LEU A 6 4.98 11.15 -50.13
CA LEU A 6 6.22 10.39 -49.96
C LEU A 6 6.18 9.68 -48.60
N LEU A 7 5.67 8.44 -48.63
CA LEU A 7 5.96 7.43 -47.62
C LEU A 7 7.44 7.10 -47.68
N PHE A 8 8.18 7.30 -46.58
CA PHE A 8 9.44 6.63 -46.35
C PHE A 8 9.23 5.56 -45.28
N THR A 9 8.97 4.34 -45.74
CA THR A 9 9.00 3.13 -44.93
C THR A 9 10.45 2.66 -44.79
N LEU A 10 11.02 2.75 -43.59
CA LEU A 10 12.23 2.00 -43.24
C LEU A 10 11.82 0.63 -42.66
N PRO A 11 12.28 -0.49 -43.21
CA PRO A 11 12.25 -1.76 -42.50
C PRO A 11 13.39 -1.78 -41.48
N ALA A 12 13.07 -1.72 -40.19
CA ALA A 12 14.00 -2.12 -39.15
C ALA A 12 14.16 -3.63 -39.22
N ALA A 13 15.30 -4.10 -39.73
CA ALA A 13 15.69 -5.50 -39.67
C ALA A 13 15.81 -5.92 -38.20
N MET A 14 14.85 -6.71 -37.71
CA MET A 14 14.97 -7.36 -36.41
C MET A 14 15.92 -8.55 -36.57
N ALA A 15 17.08 -8.46 -35.91
CA ALA A 15 17.96 -9.61 -35.72
C ALA A 15 17.22 -10.67 -34.89
N MET A 16 17.04 -11.85 -35.45
CA MET A 16 16.51 -13.01 -34.73
C MET A 16 17.63 -13.53 -33.83
N ALA A 17 17.60 -13.15 -32.55
CA ALA A 17 18.37 -13.87 -31.54
C ALA A 17 17.78 -15.28 -31.41
N SER A 18 18.51 -16.27 -31.92
CA SER A 18 18.19 -17.69 -31.79
C SER A 18 18.29 -18.08 -30.32
N SER A 19 17.17 -18.06 -29.60
CA SER A 19 17.06 -18.73 -28.31
C SER A 19 16.86 -20.22 -28.57
N GLU A 20 17.88 -21.02 -28.29
CA GLU A 20 17.75 -22.47 -28.22
C GLU A 20 16.65 -22.83 -27.19
N PRO A 21 15.73 -23.75 -27.49
CA PRO A 21 14.77 -24.22 -26.50
C PRO A 21 15.54 -25.09 -25.52
N VAL A 22 15.93 -24.52 -24.38
CA VAL A 22 16.40 -25.33 -23.26
C VAL A 22 15.19 -26.02 -22.66
N ASP A 23 14.97 -27.24 -23.14
CA ASP A 23 13.98 -28.19 -22.65
C ASP A 23 14.34 -28.55 -21.19
N HIS A 24 13.91 -27.70 -20.27
CA HIS A 24 13.84 -28.05 -18.87
C HIS A 24 12.48 -28.72 -18.66
N PRO A 25 12.41 -30.03 -18.40
CA PRO A 25 11.22 -30.61 -17.82
C PRO A 25 11.05 -30.01 -16.42
N VAL A 26 10.32 -28.90 -16.35
CA VAL A 26 9.73 -28.44 -15.10
C VAL A 26 8.59 -29.41 -14.80
N ASP A 27 8.93 -30.48 -14.11
CA ASP A 27 7.98 -31.22 -13.29
C ASP A 27 7.37 -30.22 -12.31
N HIS A 28 6.28 -29.57 -12.73
CA HIS A 28 5.38 -28.85 -11.85
C HIS A 28 4.58 -29.87 -11.05
N ALA A 29 5.26 -30.66 -10.23
CA ALA A 29 4.67 -31.25 -9.06
C ALA A 29 4.25 -30.07 -8.17
N ILE A 30 2.99 -29.65 -8.32
CA ILE A 30 2.31 -28.82 -7.35
C ILE A 30 2.21 -29.68 -6.11
N GLU A 31 3.26 -29.66 -5.29
CA GLU A 31 3.24 -30.21 -3.93
C GLU A 31 2.03 -29.58 -3.25
N ALA A 32 1.04 -30.43 -2.95
CA ALA A 32 -0.13 -30.03 -2.21
C ALA A 32 0.37 -29.51 -0.87
N ARG A 33 0.41 -28.18 -0.73
CA ARG A 33 0.76 -27.50 0.50
C ARG A 33 -0.12 -28.10 1.59
N GLU A 34 0.48 -28.87 2.48
CA GLU A 34 -0.22 -29.49 3.60
C GLU A 34 -1.13 -28.44 4.22
N ILE A 35 -2.40 -28.80 4.34
CA ILE A 35 -3.34 -28.04 5.12
C ILE A 35 -2.83 -28.17 6.55
N LEU A 36 -1.95 -27.25 6.94
CA LEU A 36 -1.54 -27.07 8.31
C LEU A 36 -2.85 -26.90 9.08
N GLU A 37 -3.25 -27.93 9.84
CA GLU A 37 -4.39 -27.90 10.75
C GLU A 37 -4.07 -26.98 11.95
N GLY A 38 -3.75 -25.72 11.61
CA GLY A 38 -3.49 -24.58 12.47
C GLY A 38 -4.08 -23.31 11.86
N ARG A 39 -5.06 -23.45 10.94
CA ARG A 39 -5.74 -22.34 10.23
C ARG A 39 -6.51 -21.36 11.13
N ASN A 40 -6.48 -21.52 12.46
CA ASN A 40 -7.13 -20.62 13.41
C ASN A 40 -6.18 -19.85 14.34
N ILE A 41 -4.85 -19.90 14.13
CA ILE A 41 -3.90 -18.99 14.81
C ILE A 41 -3.47 -17.86 13.89
N LEU A 42 -4.44 -17.24 13.20
CA LEU A 42 -4.27 -15.84 12.84
C LEU A 42 -4.56 -15.05 14.11
N GLU A 43 -3.51 -14.69 14.84
CA GLU A 43 -3.66 -13.80 15.99
C GLU A 43 -4.46 -12.58 15.54
N GLY A 44 -5.61 -12.35 16.18
CA GLY A 44 -6.49 -11.26 15.82
C GLY A 44 -5.69 -9.97 15.79
N ARG A 45 -5.86 -9.17 14.72
CA ARG A 45 -5.18 -7.87 14.60
C ARG A 45 -5.33 -7.15 15.94
N ALA A 46 -4.22 -6.68 16.51
CA ALA A 46 -4.17 -5.97 17.80
C ALA A 46 -4.89 -4.60 17.80
N CYS A 47 -5.88 -4.43 16.92
CA CYS A 47 -6.71 -3.26 16.76
C CYS A 47 -7.54 -3.03 18.02
N LYS A 48 -7.18 -2.01 18.81
CA LYS A 48 -8.06 -1.53 19.88
C LYS A 48 -8.96 -0.45 19.30
N TYR A 49 -10.19 -0.84 18.97
CA TYR A 49 -11.19 0.12 18.50
C TYR A 49 -11.71 0.97 19.68
N ASN A 50 -11.10 2.13 19.92
CA ASN A 50 -11.52 3.04 20.99
C ASN A 50 -12.58 4.06 20.53
N GLY A 51 -12.96 4.06 19.25
CA GLY A 51 -13.84 5.06 18.64
C GLY A 51 -13.12 6.30 18.10
N CYS A 52 -11.82 6.20 17.87
CA CYS A 52 -11.04 7.23 17.18
C CYS A 52 -11.58 7.47 15.76
N LYS A 53 -11.25 8.64 15.24
CA LYS A 53 -11.63 9.06 13.89
C LYS A 53 -10.43 9.63 13.18
N CYS A 54 -10.36 9.39 11.88
CA CYS A 54 -9.44 10.05 10.98
C CYS A 54 -10.20 11.06 10.13
N ASP A 55 -9.48 12.09 9.71
CA ASP A 55 -10.01 13.08 8.80
C ASP A 55 -10.37 12.44 7.45
N THR A 56 -11.59 12.69 6.97
CA THR A 56 -12.06 12.24 5.65
C THR A 56 -12.45 13.38 4.74
N THR A 57 -12.24 14.62 5.18
CA THR A 57 -12.69 15.83 4.49
C THR A 57 -11.74 16.25 3.36
N ARG A 58 -10.48 15.81 3.43
CA ARG A 58 -9.44 16.13 2.46
C ARG A 58 -9.38 15.08 1.35
N ASN A 59 -8.95 15.51 0.17
CA ASN A 59 -8.79 14.66 -1.01
C ASN A 59 -7.81 13.50 -0.76
N ARG A 60 -6.83 13.69 0.13
CA ARG A 60 -5.96 12.64 0.61
C ARG A 60 -6.55 12.01 1.86
N LYS A 61 -7.48 11.05 1.67
CA LYS A 61 -7.96 10.24 2.79
C LYS A 61 -6.78 9.51 3.42
N PRO A 62 -6.48 9.71 4.71
CA PRO A 62 -5.46 8.97 5.41
C PRO A 62 -5.89 7.51 5.43
N GLN A 63 -5.31 6.69 4.55
CA GLN A 63 -5.36 5.25 4.67
C GLN A 63 -3.98 4.78 5.10
N GLY A 64 -3.92 3.92 6.11
CA GLY A 64 -2.66 3.45 6.69
C GLY A 64 -2.39 4.01 8.08
N GLN A 65 -1.14 3.89 8.54
CA GLN A 65 -0.74 4.19 9.91
C GLN A 65 -0.24 5.62 10.07
N PHE A 66 -0.74 6.31 11.10
CA PHE A 66 -0.37 7.67 11.44
C PHE A 66 -0.15 7.79 12.94
N CYS A 67 0.85 8.58 13.35
CA CYS A 67 0.93 8.97 14.75
C CYS A 67 -0.22 9.91 15.09
N GLY A 68 -0.72 9.84 16.32
CA GLY A 68 -1.74 10.81 16.74
C GLY A 68 -1.23 12.24 16.64
N GLY A 69 0.07 12.50 16.74
CA GLY A 69 0.68 13.83 16.56
C GLY A 69 0.45 14.47 15.18
N CYS A 70 0.10 13.70 14.16
CA CYS A 70 0.20 14.11 12.78
C CYS A 70 -0.83 15.16 12.37
N ARG A 71 -0.33 16.14 11.61
CA ARG A 71 -1.10 17.24 11.07
C ARG A 71 -0.89 17.34 9.57
N TRP A 72 -1.93 17.78 8.88
CA TRP A 72 -1.86 18.24 7.50
C TRP A 72 -1.10 19.57 7.40
N SER A 73 -0.79 20.00 6.18
CA SER A 73 -0.10 21.26 5.91
C SER A 73 -0.85 22.50 6.41
N ASP A 74 -2.18 22.42 6.52
CA ASP A 74 -3.03 23.47 7.07
C ASP A 74 -3.13 23.44 8.62
N GLY A 75 -2.40 22.54 9.28
CA GLY A 75 -2.34 22.41 10.73
C GLY A 75 -3.45 21.56 11.37
N ALA A 76 -4.44 21.11 10.61
CA ALA A 76 -5.47 20.21 11.13
C ALA A 76 -4.93 18.80 11.38
N TYR A 77 -5.44 18.10 12.38
CA TYR A 77 -4.97 16.76 12.73
C TYR A 77 -5.49 15.69 11.76
N VAL A 78 -4.63 14.71 11.47
CA VAL A 78 -5.00 13.50 10.73
C VAL A 78 -5.97 12.65 11.55
N ILE A 79 -5.71 12.50 12.84
CA ILE A 79 -6.60 11.83 13.80
C ILE A 79 -7.45 12.88 14.50
N THR A 80 -8.75 12.89 14.25
CA THR A 80 -9.67 13.95 14.66
C THR A 80 -10.39 13.65 15.97
N LYS A 81 -10.37 12.40 16.45
CA LYS A 81 -11.04 11.99 17.71
C LYS A 81 -10.23 10.96 18.48
N LYS A 82 -10.24 11.05 19.82
CA LYS A 82 -9.55 10.13 20.77
C LYS A 82 -8.08 9.87 20.41
N ARG A 83 -7.40 10.96 20.05
CA ARG A 83 -6.01 11.02 19.63
C ARG A 83 -5.08 11.20 20.84
N ASP A 84 -4.04 10.39 20.90
CA ASP A 84 -2.87 10.58 21.74
C ASP A 84 -1.64 10.81 20.83
N LYS A 85 -0.84 11.83 21.11
CA LYS A 85 0.32 12.20 20.28
C LYS A 85 1.39 11.10 20.20
N THR A 86 1.42 10.21 21.19
CA THR A 86 2.40 9.12 21.34
C THR A 86 1.88 7.77 20.82
N HIS A 87 0.63 7.70 20.38
CA HIS A 87 0.03 6.48 19.84
C HIS A 87 0.08 6.41 18.32
N VAL A 88 0.02 5.18 17.80
CA VAL A 88 -0.17 4.88 16.39
C VAL A 88 -1.62 4.52 16.13
N TYR A 89 -2.18 5.10 15.07
CA TYR A 89 -3.53 4.83 14.61
C TYR A 89 -3.47 4.30 13.18
N GLU A 90 -4.27 3.29 12.86
CA GLU A 90 -4.49 2.87 11.47
C GLU A 90 -5.86 3.33 11.00
N CYS A 91 -5.86 4.21 10.01
CA CYS A 91 -7.05 4.80 9.41
C CYS A 91 -7.55 3.94 8.25
N ASN A 92 -8.87 3.74 8.21
CA ASN A 92 -9.54 3.13 7.07
C ASN A 92 -10.19 4.19 6.16
N LYS A 93 -10.66 3.75 4.99
CA LYS A 93 -11.30 4.60 3.97
C LYS A 93 -12.53 5.40 4.45
N ASP A 94 -13.18 4.93 5.52
CA ASP A 94 -14.40 5.52 6.10
C ASP A 94 -14.09 6.43 7.30
N GLY A 95 -12.81 6.69 7.58
CA GLY A 95 -12.38 7.55 8.69
C GLY A 95 -12.52 6.92 10.07
N LYS A 96 -12.75 5.62 10.15
CA LYS A 96 -12.61 4.86 11.41
C LYS A 96 -11.15 4.46 11.58
N CYS A 97 -10.71 4.27 12.81
CA CYS A 97 -9.36 3.79 13.07
C CYS A 97 -9.27 2.77 14.20
N CYS A 98 -8.17 2.02 14.14
CA CYS A 98 -7.65 1.21 15.23
C CYS A 98 -6.58 2.01 15.97
N ASP A 99 -6.61 2.00 17.31
CA ASP A 99 -5.50 2.46 18.14
C ASP A 99 -4.59 1.26 18.44
N TYR A 100 -3.33 1.32 18.02
CA TYR A 100 -2.34 0.28 18.31
C TYR A 100 -1.49 0.59 19.55
N GLY A 101 -1.78 1.70 20.24
CA GLY A 101 -1.10 2.11 21.45
C GLY A 101 0.18 2.88 21.19
N TYR A 102 0.93 3.06 22.29
CA TYR A 102 2.19 3.78 22.31
C TYR A 102 3.20 3.22 21.30
N ALA A 103 3.86 4.12 20.57
CA ALA A 103 5.05 3.81 19.79
C ALA A 103 6.14 4.84 20.03
N LYS A 104 7.38 4.37 20.15
CA LYS A 104 8.57 5.19 20.47
C LYS A 104 8.85 6.30 19.46
N ASP A 105 8.40 6.12 18.22
CA ASP A 105 8.58 7.08 17.13
C ASP A 105 7.44 8.10 17.03
N CYS A 106 6.36 7.90 17.79
CA CYS A 106 5.30 8.87 17.93
C CYS A 106 5.58 9.85 19.08
N GLY A 107 5.15 11.10 18.91
CA GLY A 107 5.52 12.24 19.75
C GLY A 107 6.41 13.26 19.04
N ASN A 108 7.15 12.83 18.00
CA ASN A 108 8.06 13.65 17.19
C ASN A 108 7.75 13.59 15.68
N ASN A 109 6.48 13.46 15.29
CA ASN A 109 6.00 13.41 13.89
C ASN A 109 6.48 12.21 13.03
N GLY A 110 6.93 11.09 13.63
CA GLY A 110 7.57 9.99 12.89
C GLY A 110 6.76 9.38 11.73
N ARG A 111 5.45 9.19 11.90
CA ARG A 111 4.59 8.50 10.91
C ARG A 111 3.58 9.44 10.22
N CYS A 112 3.96 10.69 9.97
CA CYS A 112 2.98 11.67 9.47
C CYS A 112 2.74 11.69 7.98
N GLY A 113 3.45 10.87 7.19
CA GLY A 113 3.19 10.68 5.77
C GLY A 113 3.03 12.02 5.05
N GLY A 114 4.14 12.69 4.76
CA GLY A 114 4.18 13.98 4.03
C GLY A 114 3.25 13.99 2.84
#